data_AF-A0A1J3CK20-F1
#
_entry.id   AF-A0A1J3CK20-F1
#
_cell.length_a   1.000
_cell.length_b   1.000
_cell.length_c   1.000
_cell.angle_alpha   90.00
_cell.angle_beta   90.00
_cell.angle_gamma   90.00
#
_symmetry.space_group_name_H-M   'P 1'
#
loop_
_entity.id
_entity.type
_entity.pdbx_description
1 polymer ?
#
loop_
_entity_poly.entity_id
_entity_poly.type
_entity_poly.pdbx_seq_one_letter_code
_entity_poly.pdbx_strand_id
1 'polypeptide(L)'
;DETAKQMLSRVLRDRAFLLLPPLHRVPLRAGNVVEITGASPSAKTQILIQAAISCILPKTWKGIHYGGLGKLVMFLDLDCRFDVLRLSEMLKHRLLQANRSGNGAWWQLEASNVKNSRSTQDKSNAGYDEELYVSCMKRFVYVRCYDSLQLLSTLKTLHYRIRQQEACGNQVGVLMIDSIGAFHWTDRLSSSLALEKDNRKSLSLTNVVETIVQELKKLLQVHSLALHLCCCS
;
A
#
# COMPACT_ATOMS: atom_id res chain seq x y z
N ASP A 1 13.64 -11.98 28.74
CA ASP A 1 13.95 -10.55 28.95
C ASP A 1 14.55 -9.93 27.71
N GLU A 2 13.79 -9.08 27.03
CA GLU A 2 14.28 -8.26 25.91
C GLU A 2 15.07 -7.07 26.47
N THR A 3 16.29 -6.83 25.99
CA THR A 3 17.08 -5.70 26.48
C THR A 3 16.59 -4.37 25.90
N ALA A 4 16.65 -3.28 26.69
CA ALA A 4 16.25 -1.94 26.24
C ALA A 4 16.94 -1.50 24.93
N LYS A 5 18.15 -2.00 24.67
CA LYS A 5 18.90 -1.78 23.42
C LYS A 5 18.28 -2.51 22.22
N GLN A 6 17.80 -3.74 22.40
CA GLN A 6 17.07 -4.48 21.38
C GLN A 6 15.71 -3.81 21.08
N MET A 7 14.98 -3.42 22.11
CA MET A 7 13.73 -2.67 22.00
C MET A 7 13.92 -1.33 21.26
N LEU A 8 14.92 -0.53 21.63
CA LEU A 8 15.25 0.73 20.97
C LEU A 8 15.69 0.54 19.52
N SER A 9 16.48 -0.50 19.22
CA SER A 9 16.91 -0.80 17.86
C SER A 9 15.75 -1.15 16.93
N ARG A 10 14.69 -1.79 17.48
CA ARG A 10 13.44 -2.07 16.75
C ARG A 10 12.62 -0.80 16.55
N VAL A 11 12.41 -0.03 17.62
CA VAL A 11 11.61 1.22 17.60
C VAL A 11 12.22 2.29 16.70
N LEU A 12 13.54 2.40 16.64
CA LEU A 12 14.24 3.40 15.82
C LEU A 12 14.33 3.02 14.33
N ARG A 13 14.30 1.72 13.98
CA ARG A 13 14.26 1.25 12.59
C ARG A 13 12.90 1.47 11.91
N ASP A 14 11.81 1.57 12.69
CA ASP A 14 10.42 1.54 12.21
C ASP A 14 9.71 2.90 12.18
N ARG A 15 10.45 4.00 12.00
CA ARG A 15 9.82 5.25 11.57
C ARG A 15 9.45 5.14 10.10
N ALA A 16 8.25 4.66 9.85
CA ALA A 16 7.65 4.65 8.53
C ALA A 16 7.25 6.09 8.18
N PHE A 17 8.17 6.86 7.61
CA PHE A 17 7.88 8.16 7.01
C PHE A 17 7.10 7.93 5.70
N LEU A 18 5.88 7.41 5.81
CA LEU A 18 4.98 7.13 4.68
C LEU A 18 4.13 8.33 4.27
N LEU A 19 4.39 9.46 4.90
CA LEU A 19 3.44 10.54 4.89
C LEU A 19 3.91 11.65 3.99
N LEU A 20 3.17 11.78 2.90
CA LEU A 20 3.15 12.95 2.04
C LEU A 20 2.81 14.17 2.89
N PRO A 21 3.30 15.37 2.55
CA PRO A 21 2.78 16.59 3.13
C PRO A 21 1.24 16.70 2.99
N PRO A 22 0.52 17.11 4.05
CA PRO A 22 0.99 17.61 5.36
C PRO A 22 1.24 16.52 6.42
N LEU A 23 0.91 15.27 6.14
CA LEU A 23 0.98 14.17 7.10
C LEU A 23 2.42 13.86 7.55
N HIS A 24 3.47 14.32 6.84
CA HIS A 24 4.89 14.17 7.23
C HIS A 24 5.22 14.62 8.66
N ARG A 25 4.32 15.39 9.29
CA ARG A 25 4.44 15.87 10.67
C ARG A 25 3.91 14.90 11.72
N VAL A 26 3.21 13.85 11.33
CA VAL A 26 2.69 12.83 12.25
C VAL A 26 3.71 11.70 12.35
N PRO A 27 4.30 11.43 13.53
CA PRO A 27 5.25 10.33 13.69
C PRO A 27 4.50 9.00 13.73
N LEU A 28 4.14 8.47 12.56
CA LEU A 28 3.56 7.13 12.46
C LEU A 28 4.63 6.07 12.76
N ARG A 29 4.26 5.16 13.63
CA ARG A 29 5.03 3.99 14.04
C ARG A 29 4.29 2.74 13.62
N ALA A 30 5.06 1.66 13.49
CA ALA A 30 4.60 0.30 13.66
C ALA A 30 3.42 0.18 14.64
N GLY A 31 2.29 -0.37 14.18
CA GLY A 31 1.10 -0.59 14.99
C GLY A 31 0.14 0.60 15.09
N ASN A 32 0.42 1.73 14.42
CA ASN A 32 -0.55 2.81 14.28
C ASN A 32 -1.58 2.51 13.19
N VAL A 33 -2.82 2.87 13.49
CA VAL A 33 -3.93 2.88 12.52
C VAL A 33 -4.19 4.33 12.13
N VAL A 34 -4.26 4.57 10.83
CA VAL A 34 -4.58 5.85 10.22
C VAL A 34 -5.82 5.68 9.37
N GLU A 35 -6.88 6.36 9.77
CA GLU A 35 -8.09 6.44 8.97
C GLU A 35 -8.06 7.72 8.14
N ILE A 36 -8.23 7.57 6.83
CA ILE A 36 -8.41 8.66 5.87
C ILE A 36 -9.89 8.71 5.52
N THR A 37 -10.59 9.71 6.07
CA THR A 37 -12.02 9.94 5.85
C THR A 37 -12.25 11.17 4.98
N GLY A 38 -13.33 11.15 4.19
CA GLY A 38 -13.75 12.29 3.38
C GLY A 38 -14.80 11.91 2.34
N ALA A 39 -15.61 12.88 1.91
CA ALA A 39 -16.63 12.67 0.87
C ALA A 39 -16.00 12.18 -0.45
N SER A 40 -16.69 11.35 -1.23
CA SER A 40 -16.26 11.10 -2.61
C SER A 40 -16.45 12.40 -3.42
N PRO A 41 -15.46 12.93 -4.19
CA PRO A 41 -14.15 12.38 -4.59
C PRO A 41 -12.92 13.07 -3.92
N SER A 42 -12.73 12.92 -2.61
CA SER A 42 -11.66 13.55 -1.79
C SER A 42 -10.22 13.04 -2.01
N ALA A 43 -9.90 12.45 -3.15
CA ALA A 43 -8.55 11.98 -3.50
C ALA A 43 -7.92 10.95 -2.52
N LYS A 44 -8.73 10.25 -1.71
CA LYS A 44 -8.24 9.26 -0.72
C LYS A 44 -7.38 8.16 -1.35
N THR A 45 -7.88 7.55 -2.42
CA THR A 45 -7.13 6.54 -3.19
C THR A 45 -5.84 7.10 -3.78
N GLN A 46 -5.79 8.39 -4.15
CA GLN A 46 -4.55 9.04 -4.61
C GLN A 46 -3.51 9.15 -3.49
N ILE A 47 -3.94 9.44 -2.26
CA ILE A 47 -3.07 9.46 -1.08
C ILE A 47 -2.53 8.04 -0.82
N LEU A 48 -3.37 7.01 -0.90
CA LEU A 48 -2.95 5.61 -0.76
C LEU A 48 -1.92 5.22 -1.84
N ILE A 49 -2.16 5.57 -3.11
CA ILE A 49 -1.23 5.28 -4.21
C ILE A 49 0.14 5.93 -3.94
N GLN A 50 0.16 7.19 -3.53
CA GLN A 50 1.40 7.91 -3.25
C GLN A 50 2.15 7.35 -2.02
N ALA A 51 1.41 6.96 -0.97
CA ALA A 51 1.98 6.28 0.19
C ALA A 51 2.55 4.91 -0.21
N ALA A 52 1.84 4.16 -1.06
CA ALA A 52 2.28 2.86 -1.55
C ALA A 52 3.57 2.99 -2.37
N ILE A 53 3.63 3.95 -3.30
CA ILE A 53 4.84 4.25 -4.07
C ILE A 53 6.01 4.60 -3.15
N SER A 54 5.80 5.46 -2.15
CA SER A 54 6.85 5.84 -1.20
C SER A 54 7.35 4.63 -0.38
N CYS A 55 6.48 3.65 -0.11
CA CYS A 55 6.83 2.43 0.59
C CYS A 55 7.65 1.46 -0.28
N ILE A 56 7.18 1.16 -1.50
CA ILE A 56 7.79 0.14 -2.37
C ILE A 56 9.10 0.61 -3.02
N LEU A 57 9.25 1.92 -3.25
CA LEU A 57 10.45 2.51 -3.82
C LEU A 57 11.61 2.42 -2.82
N PRO A 58 12.85 2.09 -3.22
CA PRO A 58 13.97 2.02 -2.28
C PRO A 58 14.46 3.41 -1.88
N LYS A 59 15.31 3.48 -0.85
CA LYS A 59 16.02 4.72 -0.49
C LYS A 59 16.96 5.16 -1.62
N THR A 60 17.76 4.22 -2.12
CA THR A 60 18.77 4.43 -3.14
C THR A 60 18.81 3.26 -4.12
N TRP A 61 19.12 3.52 -5.38
CA TRP A 61 19.35 2.49 -6.40
C TRP A 61 20.36 2.98 -7.44
N LYS A 62 21.40 2.18 -7.71
CA LYS A 62 22.50 2.52 -8.65
C LYS A 62 23.06 3.95 -8.45
N GLY A 63 23.19 4.38 -7.18
CA GLY A 63 23.70 5.71 -6.82
C GLY A 63 22.66 6.84 -6.80
N ILE A 64 21.45 6.63 -7.30
CA ILE A 64 20.37 7.63 -7.30
C ILE A 64 19.55 7.51 -6.02
N HIS A 65 19.29 8.64 -5.36
CA HIS A 65 18.47 8.69 -4.14
C HIS A 65 17.00 8.93 -4.48
N TYR A 66 16.16 7.93 -4.24
CA TYR A 66 14.71 7.96 -4.48
C TYR A 66 13.90 8.28 -3.22
N GLY A 67 14.50 8.08 -2.02
CA GLY A 67 13.91 8.46 -0.74
C GLY A 67 12.70 7.60 -0.28
N GLY A 68 12.50 6.42 -0.86
CA GLY A 68 11.46 5.49 -0.41
C GLY A 68 11.94 4.52 0.70
N LEU A 69 11.12 3.54 1.08
CA LEU A 69 11.44 2.59 2.16
C LEU A 69 11.97 1.23 1.68
N GLY A 70 11.66 0.82 0.45
CA GLY A 70 12.00 -0.50 -0.08
C GLY A 70 11.26 -1.65 0.60
N LYS A 71 10.08 -1.39 1.18
CA LYS A 71 9.27 -2.36 1.94
C LYS A 71 8.04 -2.81 1.17
N LEU A 72 7.50 -3.98 1.52
CA LEU A 72 6.25 -4.49 0.95
C LEU A 72 5.04 -3.66 1.39
N VAL A 73 4.11 -3.49 0.46
CA VAL A 73 2.75 -3.00 0.71
C VAL A 73 1.78 -4.14 0.45
N MET A 74 0.86 -4.37 1.39
CA MET A 74 -0.29 -5.25 1.18
C MET A 74 -1.54 -4.38 1.02
N PHE A 75 -2.19 -4.43 -0.13
CA PHE A 75 -3.36 -3.63 -0.46
C PHE A 75 -4.59 -4.54 -0.58
N LEU A 76 -5.59 -4.30 0.28
CA LEU A 76 -6.89 -4.97 0.25
C LEU A 76 -7.91 -4.03 -0.39
N ASP A 77 -8.34 -4.38 -1.59
CA ASP A 77 -9.37 -3.67 -2.34
C ASP A 77 -10.74 -4.33 -2.08
N LEU A 78 -11.58 -3.64 -1.32
CA LEU A 78 -12.89 -4.10 -0.86
C LEU A 78 -14.04 -3.53 -1.70
N ASP A 79 -13.79 -2.45 -2.44
CA ASP A 79 -14.81 -1.83 -3.32
C ASP A 79 -14.51 -1.99 -4.82
N CYS A 80 -13.41 -2.67 -5.15
CA CYS A 80 -12.96 -2.98 -6.51
C CYS A 80 -12.71 -1.75 -7.38
N ARG A 81 -12.39 -0.58 -6.78
CA ARG A 81 -12.12 0.66 -7.51
C ARG A 81 -10.64 0.99 -7.63
N PHE A 82 -9.75 0.18 -7.07
CA PHE A 82 -8.33 0.46 -7.15
C PHE A 82 -7.79 0.24 -8.57
N ASP A 83 -7.22 1.29 -9.14
CA ASP A 83 -6.57 1.26 -10.45
C ASP A 83 -5.06 0.99 -10.32
N VAL A 84 -4.68 -0.26 -10.58
CA VAL A 84 -3.27 -0.70 -10.59
C VAL A 84 -2.48 -0.06 -11.72
N LEU A 85 -3.11 0.31 -12.84
CA LEU A 85 -2.44 1.00 -13.94
C LEU A 85 -2.06 2.41 -13.50
N ARG A 86 -2.95 3.12 -12.79
CA ARG A 86 -2.64 4.42 -12.19
C ARG A 86 -1.47 4.35 -11.21
N LEU A 87 -1.41 3.31 -10.37
CA LEU A 87 -0.23 3.06 -9.51
C LEU A 87 1.05 2.91 -10.34
N SER A 88 0.99 2.09 -11.40
CA SER A 88 2.12 1.86 -12.32
C SER A 88 2.60 3.16 -12.98
N GLU A 89 1.69 3.94 -13.56
CA GLU A 89 1.98 5.21 -14.21
C GLU A 89 2.62 6.21 -13.25
N MET A 90 2.07 6.32 -12.04
CA MET A 90 2.60 7.21 -11.01
C MET A 90 3.97 6.76 -10.50
N LEU A 91 4.21 5.46 -10.40
CA LEU A 91 5.53 4.92 -10.07
C LEU A 91 6.54 5.29 -11.16
N LYS A 92 6.23 5.04 -12.44
CA LYS A 92 7.08 5.41 -13.58
C LYS A 92 7.43 6.89 -13.58
N HIS A 93 6.43 7.75 -13.35
CA HIS A 93 6.63 9.18 -13.25
C HIS A 93 7.60 9.58 -12.12
N ARG A 94 7.52 8.91 -10.96
CA ARG A 94 8.43 9.16 -9.84
C ARG A 94 9.85 8.67 -10.12
N LEU A 95 10.00 7.55 -10.84
CA LEU A 95 11.31 7.06 -11.26
C LEU A 95 12.00 8.02 -12.23
N LEU A 96 11.26 8.55 -13.21
CA LEU A 96 11.77 9.51 -14.18
C LEU A 96 12.20 10.83 -13.53
N GLN A 97 11.44 11.34 -12.55
CA GLN A 97 11.77 12.58 -11.85
C GLN A 97 13.08 12.50 -11.05
N ALA A 98 13.32 11.38 -10.37
CA ALA A 98 14.53 11.18 -9.59
C ALA A 98 15.78 11.07 -10.48
N ASN A 99 15.68 10.42 -11.64
CA ASN A 99 16.77 10.38 -12.62
C ASN A 99 17.16 11.78 -13.13
N ARG A 100 16.18 12.68 -13.30
CA ARG A 100 16.45 14.07 -13.71
C ARG A 100 17.18 14.89 -12.65
N SER A 101 16.98 14.59 -11.36
CA SER A 101 17.62 15.33 -10.26
C SER A 101 18.98 14.76 -9.88
N GLY A 102 19.20 13.44 -10.03
CA GLY A 102 20.49 12.80 -9.74
C GLY A 102 21.56 13.01 -10.81
N ASN A 103 21.14 13.13 -12.08
CA ASN A 103 22.03 13.43 -13.19
C ASN A 103 21.97 14.93 -13.48
N GLY A 104 22.81 15.72 -12.81
CA GLY A 104 22.97 17.14 -13.12
C GLY A 104 23.16 17.36 -14.62
N ALA A 105 22.25 18.11 -15.24
CA ALA A 105 22.45 18.82 -16.51
C ALA A 105 22.87 18.03 -17.77
N TRP A 106 22.54 16.73 -17.93
CA TRP A 106 22.91 16.02 -19.18
C TRP A 106 21.86 16.02 -20.30
N TRP A 107 20.66 16.58 -20.08
CA TRP A 107 19.59 16.61 -21.11
C TRP A 107 19.46 17.95 -21.87
N GLN A 108 20.25 18.97 -21.55
CA GLN A 108 20.16 20.28 -22.21
C GLN A 108 20.84 20.35 -23.59
N LEU A 109 21.44 19.25 -24.08
CA LEU A 109 22.14 19.21 -25.37
C LEU A 109 21.34 18.54 -26.52
N GLU A 110 20.19 17.92 -26.27
CA GLU A 110 19.42 17.25 -27.35
C GLU A 110 18.22 18.05 -27.89
N ALA A 111 17.91 19.22 -27.32
CA ALA A 111 16.83 20.07 -27.83
C ALA A 111 17.22 20.89 -29.09
N SER A 112 18.50 20.87 -29.50
CA SER A 112 19.02 21.73 -30.57
C SER A 112 19.24 21.04 -31.93
N ASN A 113 19.07 19.72 -32.05
CA ASN A 113 19.25 19.01 -33.33
C ASN A 113 17.96 18.41 -33.87
N VAL A 114 17.06 19.29 -34.32
CA VAL A 114 16.08 18.93 -35.35
C VAL A 114 16.79 18.95 -36.70
N LYS A 115 17.01 17.78 -37.31
CA LYS A 115 16.65 17.51 -38.72
C LYS A 115 16.98 16.07 -39.18
N ASN A 116 15.91 15.42 -39.63
CA ASN A 116 15.80 14.62 -40.85
C ASN A 116 16.30 13.17 -40.83
N SER A 117 15.39 12.20 -40.63
CA SER A 117 15.23 11.02 -41.52
C SER A 117 14.09 10.10 -41.04
N ARG A 118 13.30 9.62 -42.00
CA ARG A 118 12.24 8.61 -41.82
C ARG A 118 12.87 7.23 -41.63
N SER A 119 12.14 6.35 -40.94
CA SER A 119 12.34 4.90 -40.74
C SER A 119 13.50 4.43 -39.85
N THR A 120 13.21 4.23 -38.56
CA THR A 120 13.18 2.93 -37.85
C THR A 120 12.72 3.20 -36.41
N GLN A 121 11.90 2.32 -35.84
CA GLN A 121 11.44 2.44 -34.45
C GLN A 121 12.59 2.14 -33.48
N ASP A 122 13.46 3.12 -33.26
CA ASP A 122 14.27 3.17 -32.05
C ASP A 122 13.83 4.42 -31.28
N LYS A 123 12.81 4.25 -30.44
CA LYS A 123 12.50 5.22 -29.40
C LYS A 123 13.68 5.20 -28.43
N SER A 124 14.65 6.08 -28.64
CA SER A 124 15.57 6.58 -27.62
C SER A 124 14.77 7.30 -26.53
N ASN A 125 13.95 6.55 -25.80
CA ASN A 125 13.22 7.07 -24.67
C ASN A 125 14.25 7.23 -23.55
N ALA A 126 14.41 8.44 -23.04
CA ALA A 126 15.01 8.69 -21.74
C ALA A 126 14.15 7.95 -20.68
N GLY A 127 14.39 6.64 -20.57
CA GLY A 127 13.57 5.69 -19.83
C GLY A 127 13.92 5.67 -18.35
N TYR A 128 12.96 5.25 -17.53
CA TYR A 128 13.26 4.83 -16.16
C TYR A 128 13.93 3.44 -16.18
N ASP A 129 14.59 3.08 -15.08
CA ASP A 129 15.18 1.75 -14.93
C ASP A 129 14.06 0.69 -14.78
N GLU A 130 13.89 -0.14 -15.80
CA GLU A 130 12.87 -1.21 -15.84
C GLU A 130 13.10 -2.29 -14.76
N GLU A 131 14.36 -2.58 -14.43
CA GLU A 131 14.70 -3.54 -13.37
C GLU A 131 14.22 -3.02 -12.00
N LEU A 132 14.45 -1.73 -11.74
CA LEU A 132 13.95 -1.06 -10.55
C LEU A 132 12.42 -1.03 -10.53
N TYR A 133 11.78 -0.71 -11.65
CA TYR A 133 10.32 -0.70 -11.77
C TYR A 133 9.73 -2.08 -11.42
N VAL A 134 10.26 -3.15 -12.01
CA VAL A 134 9.82 -4.53 -11.73
C VAL A 134 10.06 -4.88 -10.26
N SER A 135 11.21 -4.51 -9.69
CA SER A 135 11.51 -4.74 -8.27
C SER A 135 10.50 -4.03 -7.36
N CYS A 136 10.14 -2.79 -7.67
CA CYS A 136 9.14 -2.02 -6.91
C CYS A 136 7.74 -2.63 -7.04
N MET A 137 7.32 -3.00 -8.24
CA MET A 137 6.02 -3.64 -8.46
C MET A 137 5.90 -4.99 -7.76
N LYS A 138 6.97 -5.78 -7.70
CA LYS A 138 7.01 -7.03 -6.91
C LYS A 138 6.79 -6.80 -5.41
N ARG A 139 7.04 -5.59 -4.91
CA ARG A 139 6.77 -5.22 -3.50
C ARG A 139 5.32 -4.77 -3.25
N PHE A 140 4.48 -4.68 -4.28
CA PHE A 140 3.07 -4.32 -4.14
C PHE A 140 2.19 -5.58 -4.23
N VAL A 141 1.74 -6.08 -3.08
CA VAL A 141 0.85 -7.23 -2.98
C VAL A 141 -0.59 -6.72 -3.00
N TYR A 142 -1.35 -7.10 -4.02
CA TYR A 142 -2.72 -6.66 -4.22
C TYR A 142 -3.70 -7.82 -4.06
N VAL A 143 -4.78 -7.62 -3.28
CA VAL A 143 -5.84 -8.61 -3.06
C VAL A 143 -7.19 -7.92 -3.17
N ARG A 144 -8.08 -8.46 -3.99
CA ARG A 144 -9.50 -8.07 -4.02
C ARG A 144 -10.30 -8.98 -3.10
N CYS A 145 -11.18 -8.37 -2.29
CA CYS A 145 -12.18 -9.11 -1.53
C CYS A 145 -13.57 -8.62 -1.98
N TYR A 146 -14.46 -9.55 -2.32
CA TYR A 146 -15.81 -9.21 -2.78
C TYR A 146 -16.86 -9.24 -1.65
N ASP A 147 -16.51 -9.82 -0.50
CA ASP A 147 -17.39 -9.96 0.66
C ASP A 147 -16.58 -10.08 1.97
N SER A 148 -17.29 -9.98 3.10
CA SER A 148 -16.71 -10.06 4.45
C SER A 148 -16.07 -11.42 4.76
N LEU A 149 -16.51 -12.52 4.15
CA LEU A 149 -15.92 -13.85 4.36
C LEU A 149 -14.57 -14.00 3.64
N GLN A 150 -14.44 -13.44 2.44
CA GLN A 150 -13.18 -13.35 1.70
C GLN A 150 -12.17 -12.45 2.41
N LEU A 151 -12.63 -11.31 2.94
CA LEU A 151 -11.80 -10.45 3.79
C LEU A 151 -11.32 -11.21 5.03
N LEU A 152 -12.23 -11.86 5.75
CA LEU A 152 -11.87 -12.65 6.94
C LEU A 152 -10.86 -13.77 6.63
N SER A 153 -11.08 -14.50 5.53
CA SER A 153 -10.16 -15.56 5.08
C SER A 153 -8.79 -15.00 4.69
N THR A 154 -8.76 -13.84 4.04
CA THR A 154 -7.53 -13.11 3.71
C THR A 154 -6.78 -12.68 4.97
N LEU A 155 -7.47 -12.10 5.97
CA LEU A 155 -6.86 -11.68 7.22
C LEU A 155 -6.29 -12.86 8.02
N LYS A 156 -7.03 -13.97 8.12
CA LYS A 156 -6.58 -15.19 8.82
C LYS A 156 -5.31 -15.78 8.22
N THR A 157 -5.13 -15.67 6.90
CA THR A 157 -3.93 -16.18 6.21
C THR A 157 -2.81 -15.14 6.11
N LEU A 158 -3.09 -13.87 6.43
CA LEU A 158 -2.17 -12.76 6.24
C LEU A 158 -0.91 -12.89 7.08
N HIS A 159 -1.05 -13.28 8.35
CA HIS A 159 0.10 -13.48 9.25
C HIS A 159 1.12 -14.48 8.68
N TYR A 160 0.64 -15.59 8.10
CA TYR A 160 1.50 -16.57 7.45
C TYR A 160 2.19 -15.99 6.22
N ARG A 161 1.46 -15.27 5.37
CA ARG A 161 2.01 -14.58 4.19
C ARG A 161 3.08 -13.55 4.57
N ILE A 162 2.86 -12.78 5.63
CA ILE A 162 3.85 -11.82 6.13
C ILE A 162 5.11 -12.53 6.59
N ARG A 163 4.99 -13.59 7.41
CA ARG A 163 6.15 -14.37 7.85
C ARG A 163 6.93 -14.99 6.70
N GLN A 164 6.26 -15.49 5.67
CA GLN A 164 6.93 -15.99 4.48
C GLN A 164 7.75 -14.90 3.77
N GLN A 165 7.18 -13.70 3.64
CA GLN A 165 7.89 -12.58 3.04
C GLN A 165 9.10 -12.14 3.87
N GLU A 166 8.94 -12.07 5.20
CA GLU A 166 10.02 -11.74 6.12
C GLU A 166 11.15 -12.79 6.09
N ALA A 167 10.81 -14.07 5.98
CA ALA A 167 11.78 -15.16 5.82
C ALA A 167 12.59 -15.04 4.50
N CYS A 168 11.96 -14.50 3.44
CA CYS A 168 12.63 -14.17 2.18
C CYS A 168 13.39 -12.84 2.22
N GLY A 169 13.47 -12.18 3.38
CA GLY A 169 14.19 -10.91 3.57
C GLY A 169 13.37 -9.66 3.21
N ASN A 170 12.09 -9.80 2.83
CA ASN A 170 11.22 -8.68 2.55
C ASN A 170 10.51 -8.21 3.82
N GLN A 171 10.82 -7.00 4.29
CA GLN A 171 10.09 -6.39 5.40
C GLN A 171 8.75 -5.82 4.91
N VAL A 172 7.65 -6.15 5.60
CA VAL A 172 6.34 -5.53 5.35
C VAL A 172 6.28 -4.17 6.02
N GLY A 173 5.93 -3.14 5.24
CA GLY A 173 5.85 -1.76 5.71
C GLY A 173 4.42 -1.34 6.05
N VAL A 174 3.44 -1.72 5.22
CA VAL A 174 2.08 -1.17 5.27
C VAL A 174 1.03 -2.20 4.89
N LEU A 175 -0.09 -2.19 5.62
CA LEU A 175 -1.35 -2.79 5.20
C LEU A 175 -2.33 -1.66 4.84
N MET A 176 -2.85 -1.65 3.63
CA MET A 176 -3.84 -0.67 3.16
C MET A 176 -5.17 -1.39 2.90
N ILE A 177 -6.28 -0.77 3.31
CA ILE A 177 -7.64 -1.28 3.08
C ILE A 177 -8.48 -0.15 2.48
N ASP A 178 -8.98 -0.36 1.26
CA ASP A 178 -9.81 0.60 0.53
C ASP A 178 -11.05 -0.11 -0.04
N SER A 179 -12.27 0.10 0.42
CA SER A 179 -12.71 0.87 1.59
C SER A 179 -13.29 -0.05 2.67
N ILE A 180 -12.95 0.21 3.93
CA ILE A 180 -13.36 -0.65 5.08
C ILE A 180 -14.89 -0.73 5.27
N GLY A 181 -15.61 0.27 4.78
CA GLY A 181 -17.08 0.33 4.83
C GLY A 181 -17.80 -0.40 3.70
N ALA A 182 -17.09 -1.01 2.74
CA ALA A 182 -17.68 -1.56 1.52
C ALA A 182 -18.77 -2.62 1.78
N PHE A 183 -18.62 -3.43 2.83
CA PHE A 183 -19.54 -4.53 3.14
C PHE A 183 -20.63 -4.16 4.16
N HIS A 184 -20.51 -3.01 4.83
CA HIS A 184 -21.37 -2.65 5.96
C HIS A 184 -22.87 -2.67 5.60
N TRP A 185 -23.26 -2.15 4.44
CA TRP A 185 -24.67 -2.12 4.03
C TRP A 185 -25.23 -3.49 3.65
N THR A 186 -24.47 -4.27 2.89
CA THR A 186 -24.85 -5.63 2.48
C THR A 186 -25.00 -6.55 3.69
N ASP A 187 -24.09 -6.42 4.66
CA ASP A 187 -24.10 -7.23 5.87
C ASP A 187 -25.24 -6.81 6.81
N ARG A 188 -25.52 -5.51 6.91
CA ARG A 188 -26.62 -4.99 7.74
C ARG A 188 -27.99 -5.46 7.23
N LEU A 189 -28.24 -5.40 5.92
CA LEU A 189 -29.50 -5.88 5.33
C LEU A 189 -29.69 -7.39 5.56
N SER A 190 -28.61 -8.16 5.41
CA SER A 190 -28.63 -9.60 5.63
C SER A 190 -28.90 -9.96 7.11
N SER A 191 -28.41 -9.15 8.06
CA SER A 191 -28.71 -9.32 9.48
C SER A 191 -30.17 -8.97 9.84
N SER A 192 -30.77 -8.00 9.15
CA SER A 192 -32.18 -7.61 9.33
C SER A 192 -33.15 -8.69 8.86
N LEU A 193 -32.82 -9.38 7.76
CA LEU A 193 -33.65 -10.46 7.21
C LEU A 193 -33.56 -11.75 8.05
N ALA A 194 -32.45 -11.98 8.73
CA ALA A 194 -32.27 -13.12 9.63
C ALA A 194 -33.09 -13.02 10.92
N LEU A 195 -33.62 -11.83 11.26
CA LEU A 195 -34.43 -11.63 12.46
C LEU A 195 -35.83 -12.26 12.36
N GLU A 196 -36.30 -12.61 11.16
CA GLU A 196 -37.65 -13.17 10.96
C GLU A 196 -37.72 -14.70 10.96
N LYS A 197 -36.60 -15.45 10.89
CA LYS A 197 -36.62 -16.92 10.88
C LYS A 197 -35.44 -17.57 11.63
N ASP A 198 -35.83 -18.33 12.65
CA ASP A 198 -35.13 -19.45 13.30
C ASP A 198 -34.03 -19.21 14.36
N ASN A 199 -34.26 -19.84 15.51
CA ASN A 199 -33.38 -20.03 16.69
C ASN A 199 -32.13 -20.92 16.44
N ARG A 200 -31.69 -21.09 15.20
CA ARG A 200 -30.34 -21.65 14.96
C ARG A 200 -29.37 -20.50 15.09
N LYS A 201 -28.24 -20.73 15.77
CA LYS A 201 -27.09 -19.84 15.81
C LYS A 201 -26.61 -19.57 14.38
N SER A 202 -27.31 -18.71 13.65
CA SER A 202 -26.83 -18.16 12.40
C SER A 202 -25.47 -17.55 12.75
N LEU A 203 -24.47 -17.85 11.93
CA LEU A 203 -23.18 -17.18 11.99
C LEU A 203 -23.47 -15.69 11.79
N SER A 204 -23.85 -14.99 12.86
CA SER A 204 -24.40 -13.66 12.75
C SER A 204 -23.32 -12.80 12.10
N LEU A 205 -23.69 -11.99 11.13
CA LEU A 205 -22.73 -11.10 10.46
C LEU A 205 -22.04 -10.18 11.48
N THR A 206 -22.69 -9.94 12.61
CA THR A 206 -22.11 -9.36 13.83
C THR A 206 -20.85 -10.10 14.30
N ASN A 207 -20.89 -11.43 14.42
CA ASN A 207 -19.72 -12.26 14.75
C ASN A 207 -18.62 -12.14 13.68
N VAL A 208 -18.98 -12.01 12.39
CA VAL A 208 -18.00 -11.88 11.29
C VAL A 208 -17.25 -10.56 11.40
N VAL A 209 -17.95 -9.44 11.57
CA VAL A 209 -17.35 -8.11 11.74
C VAL A 209 -16.49 -8.05 13.00
N GLU A 210 -16.98 -8.59 14.12
CA GLU A 210 -16.20 -8.70 15.36
C GLU A 210 -14.92 -9.51 15.15
N THR A 211 -15.01 -10.64 14.43
CA THR A 211 -13.84 -11.46 14.11
C THR A 211 -12.86 -10.70 13.20
N ILE A 212 -13.33 -9.97 12.19
CA ILE A 212 -12.48 -9.13 11.32
C ILE A 212 -11.71 -8.11 12.17
N VAL A 213 -12.39 -7.40 13.08
CA VAL A 213 -11.74 -6.43 13.98
C VAL A 213 -10.71 -7.11 14.88
N GLN A 214 -11.02 -8.29 15.42
CA GLN A 214 -10.08 -9.06 16.23
C GLN A 214 -8.84 -9.47 15.42
N GLU A 215 -9.00 -9.96 14.18
CA GLU A 215 -7.89 -10.33 13.32
C GLU A 215 -7.03 -9.11 12.92
N LEU A 216 -7.65 -7.97 12.61
CA LEU A 216 -6.92 -6.73 12.36
C LEU A 216 -6.10 -6.29 13.58
N LYS A 217 -6.68 -6.35 14.79
CA LYS A 217 -5.96 -6.05 16.04
C LYS A 217 -4.77 -6.98 16.26
N LYS A 218 -4.95 -8.30 16.05
CA LYS A 218 -3.85 -9.27 16.15
C LYS A 218 -2.73 -8.97 15.16
N LEU A 219 -3.08 -8.67 13.91
CA LEU A 219 -2.09 -8.32 12.88
C LEU A 219 -1.28 -7.08 13.25
N LEU A 220 -1.92 -6.05 13.82
CA LEU A 220 -1.26 -4.82 14.27
C LEU A 220 -0.38 -5.00 15.51
N GLN A 221 -0.71 -5.96 16.38
CA GLN A 221 0.12 -6.30 17.54
C GLN A 221 1.37 -7.07 17.14
N VAL A 222 1.25 -7.96 16.15
CA VAL A 222 2.32 -8.87 15.74
C VAL A 222 3.26 -8.21 14.72
N HIS A 223 2.74 -7.37 13.84
CA HIS A 223 3.51 -6.76 12.77
C HIS A 223 3.54 -5.24 12.89
N SER A 224 4.71 -4.68 12.58
CA SER A 224 4.97 -3.25 12.51
C SER A 224 4.31 -2.60 11.28
N LEU A 225 2.99 -2.65 11.18
CA LEU A 225 2.22 -2.16 10.04
C LEU A 225 1.62 -0.81 10.35
N ALA A 226 1.74 0.14 9.43
CA ALA A 226 0.78 1.24 9.35
C ALA A 226 -0.47 0.70 8.66
N LEU A 227 -1.64 0.84 9.29
CA LEU A 227 -2.92 0.53 8.67
C LEU A 227 -3.52 1.79 8.08
N HIS A 228 -3.69 1.86 6.78
CA HIS A 228 -4.43 2.95 6.14
C HIS A 228 -5.83 2.47 5.75
N LEU A 229 -6.85 3.06 6.35
CA LEU A 229 -8.24 2.81 6.04
C LEU A 229 -8.78 3.97 5.20
N CYS A 230 -9.42 3.68 4.07
CA CYS A 230 -10.26 4.66 3.40
C CYS A 230 -11.73 4.40 3.76
N CYS A 231 -12.42 5.44 4.20
CA CYS A 231 -13.85 5.41 4.42
C CYS A 231 -14.53 6.35 3.41
N CYS A 232 -15.38 5.79 2.55
CA CYS A 232 -16.31 6.57 1.75
C CYS A 232 -17.60 6.69 2.57
N SER A 233 -17.80 7.86 3.17
CA SER A 233 -19.10 8.30 3.70
C SER A 233 -20.00 8.77 2.56
#